data_AF-A0A4Q5QHL5-F1
#
_entry.id   AF-A0A4Q5QHL5-F1
#
_cell.length_a   1.000
_cell.length_b   1.000
_cell.length_c   1.000
_cell.angle_alpha   90.00
_cell.angle_beta   90.00
_cell.angle_gamma   90.00
#
_symmetry.space_group_name_H-M   'P 1'
#
loop_
_entity.id
_entity.type
_entity.pdbx_description
1 polymer ?
#
loop_
_entity_poly.entity_id
_entity_poly.type
_entity_poly.pdbx_seq_one_letter_code
_entity_poly.pdbx_strand_id
1 'polypeptide(L)'
;MIDEDIDFLRVVGVSHHQEAVSRCSAGEAVRFIHEPDNPHDHMALRVVSLLGETIGYAPRKSWVHHVIHQQGRGVSAVIHSVGYSRNCLLGVLLSMAICDDEVA
;
A
#
# COMPACT_ATOMS: atom_id res chain seq x y z
N MET A 1 11.33 5.30 23.92
CA MET A 1 11.76 5.24 22.51
C MET A 1 10.90 4.17 21.89
N ILE A 2 9.86 4.56 21.16
CA ILE A 2 8.91 3.58 20.62
C ILE A 2 9.50 3.16 19.27
N ASP A 3 10.23 2.05 19.26
CA ASP A 3 10.22 1.19 18.08
C ASP A 3 8.83 0.54 18.10
N GLU A 4 7.85 1.25 17.54
CA GLU A 4 6.72 0.51 16.97
C GLU A 4 7.34 -0.23 15.78
N ASP A 5 7.11 -1.53 15.65
CA ASP A 5 7.66 -2.35 14.57
C ASP A 5 7.19 -1.79 13.21
N ILE A 6 7.95 -0.83 12.66
CA ILE A 6 7.69 -0.23 11.35
C ILE A 6 8.27 -1.17 10.31
N ASP A 7 7.38 -1.81 9.55
CA ASP A 7 7.72 -2.64 8.42
C ASP A 7 7.60 -1.86 7.11
N PHE A 8 8.31 -2.33 6.09
CA PHE A 8 8.30 -1.73 4.77
C PHE A 8 7.64 -2.63 3.74
N LEU A 9 6.84 -2.04 2.86
CA LEU A 9 6.20 -2.75 1.75
C LEU A 9 6.45 -2.04 0.42
N ARG A 10 6.96 -2.77 -0.56
CA ARG A 10 7.02 -2.31 -1.95
C ARG A 10 5.67 -2.54 -2.63
N VAL A 11 5.09 -1.47 -3.15
CA VAL A 11 3.86 -1.53 -3.97
C VAL A 11 4.18 -2.12 -5.34
N VAL A 12 3.31 -3.02 -5.82
CA VAL A 12 3.41 -3.63 -7.15
C VAL A 12 2.34 -3.07 -8.10
N GLY A 13 2.54 -3.24 -9.40
CA GLY A 13 1.62 -2.71 -10.42
C GLY A 13 1.70 -1.19 -10.62
N VAL A 14 2.63 -0.51 -9.96
CA VAL A 14 2.83 0.95 -10.00
C VAL A 14 3.01 1.47 -11.44
N SER A 15 3.56 0.66 -12.35
CA SER A 15 3.70 0.99 -13.78
C SER A 15 2.37 1.26 -14.48
N HIS A 16 1.26 0.69 -14.01
CA HIS A 16 -0.08 0.93 -14.55
C HIS A 16 -0.76 2.17 -13.95
N HIS A 17 -0.18 2.74 -12.89
CA HIS A 17 -0.76 3.83 -12.10
C HIS A 17 0.16 5.04 -11.98
N GLN A 18 1.05 5.24 -12.96
CA GLN A 18 2.08 6.29 -12.95
C GLN A 18 1.51 7.70 -12.78
N GLU A 19 0.36 7.99 -13.38
CA GLU A 19 -0.29 9.30 -13.24
C GLU A 19 -0.72 9.58 -11.80
N ALA A 20 -1.44 8.65 -11.17
CA ALA A 20 -1.82 8.78 -9.76
C ALA A 20 -0.60 8.87 -8.85
N VAL A 21 0.42 8.04 -9.09
CA VAL A 21 1.67 8.04 -8.30
C VAL A 21 2.43 9.37 -8.45
N SER A 22 2.39 10.00 -9.62
CA SER A 22 3.03 11.31 -9.86
C SER A 22 2.47 12.45 -9.02
N ARG A 23 1.24 12.28 -8.52
CA ARG A 23 0.54 13.24 -7.67
C ARG A 23 0.77 12.98 -6.18
N CYS A 24 1.37 11.85 -5.85
CA CYS A 24 1.64 11.44 -4.48
C CYS A 24 2.96 12.00 -3.98
N SER A 25 3.07 12.20 -2.67
CA SER A 25 4.30 12.65 -2.01
C SER A 25 4.72 11.73 -0.88
N ALA A 26 6.03 11.71 -0.56
CA ALA A 26 6.51 11.04 0.65
C ALA A 26 5.88 11.68 1.91
N GLY A 27 5.55 10.84 2.89
CA GLY A 27 4.80 11.21 4.10
C GLY A 27 3.27 11.20 3.93
N GLU A 28 2.76 11.05 2.70
CA GLU A 28 1.32 10.95 2.46
C GLU A 28 0.77 9.61 2.96
N ALA A 29 -0.36 9.65 3.67
CA ALA A 29 -1.03 8.44 4.14
C ALA A 29 -1.70 7.69 2.97
N VAL A 30 -1.69 6.36 3.05
CA VAL A 30 -2.36 5.51 2.06
C VAL A 30 -3.38 4.61 2.74
N ARG A 31 -4.36 4.14 1.98
CA ARG A 31 -5.36 3.18 2.44
C ARG A 31 -5.26 1.88 1.65
N PHE A 32 -5.43 0.77 2.35
CA PHE A 32 -5.61 -0.54 1.73
C PHE A 32 -7.10 -0.81 1.61
N ILE A 33 -7.55 -1.15 0.40
CA ILE A 33 -8.93 -1.52 0.15
C ILE A 33 -8.94 -2.89 -0.49
N HIS A 34 -9.80 -3.77 0.03
CA HIS A 34 -10.01 -5.07 -0.56
C HIS A 34 -10.80 -4.95 -1.88
N GLU A 35 -10.32 -5.62 -2.92
CA GLU A 35 -10.95 -5.63 -4.25
C GLU A 35 -11.33 -7.08 -4.63
N PRO A 36 -12.48 -7.58 -4.15
CA PRO A 36 -12.91 -8.97 -4.39
C PRO A 36 -13.24 -9.26 -5.84
N ASP A 37 -13.65 -8.23 -6.60
CA ASP A 37 -14.03 -8.33 -8.01
C ASP A 37 -12.82 -8.23 -8.97
N ASN A 38 -11.59 -8.23 -8.44
CA ASN A 38 -10.41 -8.17 -9.27
C ASN A 38 -10.29 -9.45 -10.12
N PRO A 39 -10.22 -9.36 -11.46
CA PRO A 39 -10.24 -10.51 -12.36
C PRO A 39 -8.99 -11.41 -12.23
N HIS A 40 -7.91 -10.90 -11.63
CA HIS A 40 -6.65 -11.64 -11.46
C HIS A 40 -6.51 -12.27 -10.08
N ASP A 41 -7.00 -11.61 -9.04
CA ASP A 41 -6.89 -12.06 -7.66
C ASP A 41 -8.02 -11.52 -6.81
N HIS A 42 -9.00 -12.38 -6.49
CA HIS A 42 -10.11 -12.04 -5.60
C HIS A 42 -9.68 -11.66 -4.18
N MET A 43 -8.40 -11.87 -3.82
CA MET A 43 -7.83 -11.45 -2.55
C MET A 43 -7.01 -10.16 -2.66
N ALA A 44 -7.07 -9.46 -3.80
CA ALA A 44 -6.28 -8.26 -4.03
C ALA A 44 -6.56 -7.16 -2.98
N LEU A 45 -5.48 -6.50 -2.59
CA LEU A 45 -5.50 -5.30 -1.75
C LEU A 45 -4.94 -4.16 -2.59
N ARG A 46 -5.82 -3.26 -3.04
CA ARG A 46 -5.40 -2.05 -3.74
C ARG A 46 -4.91 -1.02 -2.73
N VAL A 47 -3.83 -0.35 -3.08
CA VAL A 47 -3.26 0.77 -2.33
C VAL A 47 -3.78 2.05 -2.94
N VAL A 48 -4.40 2.88 -2.11
CA VAL A 48 -5.11 4.09 -2.53
C VAL A 48 -4.51 5.31 -1.86
N SER A 49 -4.26 6.38 -2.64
CA SER A 49 -3.75 7.66 -2.14
C SER A 49 -4.79 8.42 -1.31
N LEU A 50 -4.41 9.56 -0.71
CA LEU A 50 -5.38 10.42 -0.03
C LEU A 50 -6.48 10.93 -0.95
N LEU A 51 -6.16 11.10 -2.24
CA LEU A 51 -7.09 11.54 -3.29
C LEU A 51 -8.08 10.45 -3.73
N GLY A 52 -7.97 9.23 -3.21
CA GLY A 52 -8.83 8.12 -3.60
C GLY A 52 -8.39 7.42 -4.88
N GLU A 53 -7.20 7.71 -5.40
CA GLU A 53 -6.67 7.11 -6.62
C GLU A 53 -5.87 5.84 -6.30
N THR A 54 -6.05 4.77 -7.08
CA THR A 54 -5.23 3.57 -6.96
C THR A 54 -3.82 3.87 -7.44
N ILE A 55 -2.82 3.64 -6.57
CA ILE A 55 -1.39 3.81 -6.87
C ILE A 55 -0.68 2.47 -7.12
N GLY A 56 -1.37 1.36 -6.86
CA GLY A 56 -0.92 0.00 -7.10
C GLY A 56 -1.56 -0.97 -6.11
N TYR A 57 -0.86 -2.07 -5.85
CA TYR A 57 -1.38 -3.17 -5.04
C TYR A 57 -0.34 -3.66 -4.03
N ALA A 58 -0.81 -4.26 -2.94
CA ALA A 58 0.04 -5.06 -2.07
C ALA A 58 0.44 -6.36 -2.81
N PRO A 59 1.69 -6.84 -2.67
CA PRO A 59 2.07 -8.15 -3.18
C PRO A 59 1.21 -9.26 -2.57
N ARG A 60 0.75 -10.20 -3.41
CA ARG A 60 -0.15 -11.30 -3.01
C ARG A 60 0.34 -12.15 -1.83
N LYS A 61 1.65 -12.35 -1.70
CA LYS A 61 2.29 -13.14 -0.63
C LYS A 61 2.97 -12.27 0.43
N SER A 62 2.52 -11.02 0.60
CA SER A 62 3.06 -10.13 1.63
C SER A 62 2.45 -10.42 3.00
N TRP A 63 3.17 -10.06 4.06
CA TRP A 63 2.68 -10.15 5.44
C TRP A 63 1.41 -9.31 5.65
N VAL A 64 1.27 -8.19 4.93
CA VAL A 64 0.08 -7.31 4.97
C VAL A 64 -1.19 -8.06 4.59
N HIS A 65 -1.08 -8.98 3.62
CA HIS A 65 -2.19 -9.83 3.21
C HIS A 65 -2.66 -10.72 4.35
N HIS A 66 -1.72 -11.35 5.07
CA HIS A 66 -2.01 -12.18 6.22
C HIS A 66 -2.63 -11.37 7.37
N VAL A 67 -2.09 -10.18 7.68
CA VAL A 67 -2.60 -9.33 8.77
C VAL A 67 -4.03 -8.85 8.48
N ILE A 68 -4.29 -8.35 7.28
CA ILE A 68 -5.62 -7.80 6.94
C ILE A 68 -6.65 -8.92 6.77
N HIS A 69 -6.35 -9.95 5.97
CA HIS A 69 -7.36 -10.97 5.63
C HIS A 69 -7.51 -12.10 6.63
N GLN A 70 -6.43 -12.51 7.30
CA GLN A 70 -6.48 -13.67 8.20
C GLN A 70 -6.59 -13.26 9.67
N GLN A 71 -5.99 -12.13 10.05
CA GLN A 71 -6.06 -11.63 11.43
C GLN A 71 -7.14 -10.56 11.63
N GLY A 72 -7.69 -9.97 10.55
CA GLY A 72 -8.71 -8.92 10.64
C GLY A 72 -8.21 -7.62 11.28
N ARG A 73 -6.91 -7.35 11.22
CA ARG A 73 -6.28 -6.18 11.84
C ARG A 73 -6.03 -5.07 10.84
N GLY A 74 -6.18 -3.84 11.30
CA GLY A 74 -5.84 -2.64 10.54
C GLY A 74 -4.32 -2.47 10.39
N VAL A 75 -3.90 -1.78 9.34
CA VAL A 75 -2.53 -1.29 9.18
C VAL A 75 -2.57 0.20 8.86
N SER A 76 -1.72 0.97 9.52
CA SER A 76 -1.45 2.36 9.15
C SER A 76 -0.23 2.40 8.25
N ALA A 77 -0.32 3.14 7.15
CA ALA A 77 0.75 3.21 6.19
C ALA A 77 0.90 4.61 5.59
N VAL A 78 2.14 5.00 5.36
CA VAL A 78 2.51 6.22 4.65
C VAL A 78 3.47 5.90 3.52
N ILE A 79 3.49 6.73 2.49
CA ILE A 79 4.50 6.66 1.44
C ILE A 79 5.85 7.03 2.06
N HIS A 80 6.74 6.05 2.19
CA HIS A 80 8.10 6.30 2.63
C HIS A 80 8.89 7.02 1.54
N SER A 81 8.82 6.50 0.31
CA SER A 81 9.50 7.08 -0.83
C SER A 81 8.84 6.72 -2.15
N VAL A 82 9.01 7.61 -3.12
CA VAL A 82 8.65 7.40 -4.52
C VAL A 82 9.95 7.40 -5.32
N GLY A 83 10.24 6.28 -6.00
CA GLY A 83 11.46 6.11 -6.77
C GLY A 83 11.31 6.65 -8.19
N TYR A 84 12.31 7.37 -8.69
CA TYR A 84 12.36 7.91 -10.06
C TYR A 84 13.57 7.35 -10.81
N SER A 85 13.43 7.00 -12.09
CA SER A 85 14.55 6.76 -12.99
C SER A 85 14.34 7.50 -14.29
N ARG A 86 15.32 8.32 -14.66
CA ARG A 86 15.55 9.13 -15.87
C ARG A 86 14.37 9.88 -16.49
N ASN A 87 13.12 9.40 -16.43
CA ASN A 87 11.84 10.07 -16.74
C ASN A 87 10.58 9.26 -16.29
N CYS A 88 10.70 8.17 -15.52
CA CYS A 88 9.57 7.32 -15.09
C CYS A 88 9.60 7.06 -13.57
N LEU A 89 8.42 6.91 -12.96
CA LEU A 89 8.28 6.50 -11.56
C LEU A 89 8.48 4.98 -11.46
N LEU A 90 9.56 4.56 -10.82
CA LEU A 90 9.97 3.16 -10.73
C LEU A 90 9.21 2.36 -9.67
N GLY A 91 8.72 3.02 -8.62
CA GLY A 91 8.07 2.31 -7.54
C GLY A 91 7.72 3.20 -6.36
N VAL A 92 6.88 2.64 -5.49
CA VAL A 92 6.46 3.24 -4.24
C VAL A 92 6.85 2.29 -3.12
N LEU A 93 7.51 2.83 -2.09
CA LEU A 93 7.82 2.13 -0.85
C LEU A 93 6.94 2.72 0.25
N LEU A 94 6.27 1.86 1.01
CA LEU A 94 5.46 2.25 2.16
C LEU A 94 6.21 1.95 3.46
N SER A 95 6.07 2.81 4.45
CA SER A 95 6.34 2.51 5.86
C SER A 95 5.01 2.20 6.55
N MET A 96 4.96 1.12 7.31
CA MET A 96 3.73 0.56 7.83
C MET A 96 3.87 0.16 9.29
N ALA A 97 2.81 0.35 10.07
CA ALA A 97 2.67 -0.20 11.41
C ALA A 97 1.34 -0.95 11.50
N ILE A 98 1.31 -2.06 12.23
CA ILE A 98 0.06 -2.77 12.52
C ILE A 98 -0.68 -1.99 13.61
N CYS A 99 -1.94 -1.69 13.37
CA CYS A 99 -2.79 -1.07 14.37
C CYS A 99 -3.55 -2.16 15.15
N ASP A 100 -3.76 -1.92 16.44
CA ASP A 100 -4.60 -2.78 17.29
C ASP A 100 -6.10 -2.53 17.07
N ASP A 101 -6.46 -1.71 16.09
CA ASP A 101 -7.84 -1.49 15.70
C ASP A 101 -8.39 -2.74 15.00
N GLU A 102 -9.41 -3.37 15.61
CA GLU A 102 -10.20 -4.42 14.97
C GLU A 102 -10.92 -3.83 13.75
N VAL A 103 -10.75 -4.45 12.58
CA VAL A 103 -11.48 -4.06 11.37
C VAL A 103 -12.93 -4.52 11.54
N ALA A 104 -13.81 -3.58 11.90
CA ALA A 104 -15.25 -3.81 12.09
C ALA A 104 -16.01 -4.13 10.79
#